data_AF-A0A453HMW3-F1
#
_entry.id   AF-A0A453HMW3-F1
#
_cell.length_a   1.000
_cell.length_b   1.000
_cell.length_c   1.000
_cell.angle_alpha   90.00
_cell.angle_beta   90.00
_cell.angle_gamma   90.00
#
_symmetry.space_group_name_H-M   'P 1'
#
loop_
_entity.id
_entity.type
_entity.pdbx_description
1 polymer ?
#
loop_
_entity_poly.entity_id
_entity_poly.type
_entity_poly.pdbx_seq_one_letter_code
_entity_poly.pdbx_strand_id
1 'polypeptide(L)' 'GFVVKGRSGNYTTAEDVLICTAWKKISQDASVGSDHGEHLLASIKEYFDEHNTSGHFRSSDTLCQRWST' A
#
# COMPACT_ATOMS: atom_id res chain seq x y z
N GLY A 1 -20.42 23.35 -5.63
CA GLY A 1 -20.71 22.24 -4.72
C GLY A 1 -19.40 21.65 -4.28
N PHE A 2 -19.15 21.60 -2.97
CA PHE A 2 -17.95 20.94 -2.44
C PHE A 2 -18.05 19.46 -2.78
N VAL A 3 -17.14 18.97 -3.61
CA VAL A 3 -16.92 17.53 -3.73
C VAL A 3 -16.45 17.08 -2.36
N VAL A 4 -17.37 16.50 -1.59
CA VAL A 4 -17.03 15.71 -0.42
C VAL A 4 -16.13 14.59 -0.92
N LYS A 5 -14.82 14.78 -0.78
CA LYS A 5 -13.83 13.72 -0.81
C LYS A 5 -14.21 12.83 0.37
N GLY A 6 -15.10 11.87 0.11
CA GLY A 6 -15.53 10.90 1.11
C GLY A 6 -14.27 10.38 1.79
N ARG A 7 -14.26 10.36 3.12
CA ARG A 7 -13.21 9.65 3.87
C ARG A 7 -13.05 8.32 3.17
N SER A 8 -11.89 8.09 2.54
CA SER A 8 -11.61 6.81 1.91
C SER A 8 -11.93 5.79 2.98
N GLY A 9 -12.93 4.92 2.74
CA GLY A 9 -13.41 3.99 3.75
C GLY A 9 -12.22 3.28 4.37
N ASN A 10 -12.32 2.91 5.65
CA ASN A 10 -11.24 2.18 6.33
C ASN A 10 -10.72 1.05 5.43
N TYR A 11 -9.42 0.77 5.52
CA TYR A 11 -8.84 -0.38 4.82
C TYR A 11 -9.68 -1.61 5.17
N THR A 12 -10.15 -2.28 4.13
CA THR A 12 -10.86 -3.55 4.27
C THR A 12 -9.86 -4.65 4.60
N THR A 13 -10.32 -5.74 5.19
CA THR A 13 -9.45 -6.90 5.50
C THR A 13 -8.71 -7.41 4.26
N ALA A 14 -9.33 -7.35 3.08
CA ALA A 14 -8.69 -7.71 1.82
C ALA A 14 -7.52 -6.77 1.48
N GLU A 15 -7.71 -5.45 1.64
CA GLU A 15 -6.66 -4.46 1.42
C GLU A 15 -5.50 -4.64 2.42
N ASP A 16 -5.78 -4.85 3.70
CA ASP A 16 -4.74 -5.10 4.71
C ASP A 16 -3.95 -6.40 4.40
N VAL A 17 -4.61 -7.46 3.92
CA VAL A 17 -3.94 -8.72 3.49
C VAL A 17 -3.02 -8.47 2.30
N LEU A 18 -3.44 -7.69 1.31
CA LEU A 18 -2.61 -7.36 0.15
C LEU A 18 -1.36 -6.58 0.56
N ILE A 19 -1.53 -5.59 1.43
CA ILE A 19 -0.42 -4.78 1.95
C ILE A 19 0.56 -5.64 2.72
N CYS A 20 0.09 -6.48 3.65
CA CYS A 20 0.94 -7.41 4.41
C CYS A 20 1.67 -8.41 3.52
N THR A 21 1.00 -8.92 2.48
CA THR A 21 1.58 -9.91 1.55
C THR A 21 2.67 -9.28 0.69
N ALA A 22 2.41 -8.09 0.14
CA ALA A 22 3.41 -7.33 -0.62
C ALA A 22 4.64 -7.07 0.25
N TRP A 23 4.40 -6.57 1.48
CA TRP A 23 5.46 -6.28 2.44
C TRP A 23 6.31 -7.50 2.77
N LYS A 24 5.67 -8.64 3.05
CA LYS A 24 6.36 -9.88 3.36
C LYS A 24 7.21 -10.36 2.19
N LYS A 25 6.71 -10.27 0.95
CA LYS A 25 7.48 -10.63 -0.25
C LYS A 25 8.71 -9.74 -0.41
N ILE A 26 8.55 -8.43 -0.29
CA ILE A 26 9.63 -7.47 -0.53
C ILE A 26 10.63 -7.48 0.64
N SER A 27 10.18 -7.68 1.88
CA SER A 27 11.05 -7.85 3.05
C SER A 27 11.85 -9.15 3.02
N GLN A 28 11.39 -10.17 2.28
CA GLN A 28 12.12 -11.41 2.05
C GLN A 28 13.04 -11.34 0.84
N ASP A 29 12.90 -10.31 0.01
CA ASP A 29 13.73 -10.11 -1.16
C ASP A 29 15.12 -9.63 -0.73
N ALA A 30 16.08 -10.56 -0.75
CA ALA A 30 17.47 -10.31 -0.34
C ALA A 30 18.20 -9.32 -1.28
N SER A 31 17.60 -8.94 -2.41
CA SER A 31 18.16 -7.98 -3.36
C SER A 31 17.89 -6.53 -2.96
N VAL A 32 16.96 -6.29 -2.02
CA VAL A 32 16.68 -4.96 -1.45
C VAL A 32 17.74 -4.66 -0.38
N GLY A 33 18.99 -4.53 -0.81
CA GLY A 33 20.10 -4.12 0.04
C GLY A 33 19.95 -2.66 0.42
N SER A 34 19.57 -2.38 1.68
CA SER A 34 19.62 -1.09 2.39
C SER A 34 19.06 0.17 1.71
N ASP A 35 18.56 0.12 0.47
CA ASP A 35 18.04 1.30 -0.23
C ASP A 35 16.56 1.55 0.10
N HIS A 36 16.40 2.02 1.34
CA HIS A 36 15.58 3.17 1.76
C HIS A 36 14.14 3.28 1.24
N GLY A 37 13.23 2.40 1.67
CA GLY A 37 11.80 2.69 1.92
C GLY A 37 10.88 3.11 0.75
N GLU A 38 11.30 4.01 -0.13
CA GLU A 38 10.56 4.51 -1.29
C GLU A 38 10.43 3.45 -2.37
N HIS A 39 11.51 2.69 -2.65
CA HIS A 39 11.45 1.55 -3.57
C HIS A 39 10.55 0.43 -3.02
N LEU A 40 10.62 0.19 -1.71
CA LEU A 40 9.75 -0.73 -0.99
C LEU A 40 8.27 -0.32 -1.17
N LEU A 41 7.98 0.95 -0.91
CA LEU A 41 6.63 1.52 -1.00
C LEU A 41 6.10 1.53 -2.44
N ALA A 42 6.96 1.79 -3.43
CA ALA A 42 6.61 1.72 -4.84
C ALA A 42 6.22 0.30 -5.24
N SER A 43 7.01 -0.71 -4.87
CA SER A 43 6.68 -2.12 -5.13
C SER A 43 5.42 -2.59 -4.37
N ILE A 44 5.22 -2.13 -3.13
CA ILE A 44 3.97 -2.40 -2.39
C ILE A 44 2.77 -1.78 -3.10
N LYS A 45 2.91 -0.54 -3.58
CA LYS A 45 1.86 0.17 -4.29
C LYS A 45 1.51 -0.53 -5.60
N GLU A 46 2.50 -0.96 -6.37
CA GLU A 46 2.29 -1.67 -7.63
C GLU A 46 1.55 -2.99 -7.40
N TYR A 47 1.99 -3.78 -6.41
CA TYR A 47 1.31 -5.01 -6.00
C TYR A 47 -0.11 -4.75 -5.50
N PHE A 48 -0.30 -3.69 -4.71
CA PHE A 48 -1.60 -3.29 -4.23
C PHE A 48 -2.51 -2.91 -5.40
N ASP A 49 -2.06 -2.09 -6.34
CA ASP A 49 -2.87 -1.64 -7.49
C ASP A 49 -3.31 -2.81 -8.39
N GLU A 50 -2.39 -3.74 -8.68
CA GLU A 50 -2.67 -4.94 -9.48
C GLU A 50 -3.71 -5.87 -8.83
N HIS A 51 -3.65 -6.03 -7.51
CA HIS A 51 -4.52 -6.96 -6.78
C HIS A 51 -5.72 -6.29 -6.10
N ASN A 52 -5.82 -4.96 -6.13
CA ASN A 52 -6.87 -4.22 -5.47
C ASN A 52 -8.19 -4.33 -6.25
N THR A 53 -9.06 -5.20 -5.78
CA THR A 53 -10.41 -5.39 -6.31
C THR A 53 -11.45 -4.51 -5.62
N SER A 54 -11.07 -3.72 -4.60
CA SER A 54 -11.99 -2.88 -3.83
C SER A 54 -12.44 -1.61 -4.58
N GLY A 55 -11.75 -1.26 -5.67
CA GLY A 55 -11.98 -0.01 -6.41
C GLY A 55 -11.51 1.25 -5.66
N HIS A 56 -10.92 1.10 -4.47
CA HIS A 56 -10.38 2.22 -3.71
C HIS A 56 -8.97 2.56 -4.16
N PHE A 57 -8.80 3.70 -4.80
CA PHE A 57 -7.47 4.21 -5.08
C PHE A 57 -6.76 4.62 -3.78
N ARG A 58 -5.63 3.97 -3.49
CA ARG A 58 -4.75 4.31 -2.38
C ARG A 58 -3.41 4.80 -2.92
N SER A 59 -3.04 6.01 -2.53
CA SER A 59 -1.73 6.59 -2.87
C SER A 59 -0.63 5.94 -2.03
N SER A 60 0.60 5.99 -2.53
CA SER A 60 1.80 5.58 -1.81
C SER A 60 1.89 6.28 -0.45
N ASP A 61 1.58 7.58 -0.38
CA ASP A 61 1.54 8.33 0.88
C ASP A 61 0.58 7.74 1.92
N THR A 62 -0.61 7.29 1.50
CA THR A 62 -1.61 6.72 2.42
C THR A 62 -1.15 5.35 2.93
N LEU A 63 -0.52 4.56 2.07
CA LEU A 63 0.11 3.29 2.44
C LEU A 63 1.28 3.51 3.41
N CYS A 64 2.12 4.52 3.16
CA CYS A 64 3.26 4.88 4.00
C CYS A 64 2.81 5.34 5.39
N GLN A 65 1.78 6.19 5.47
CA GLN A 65 1.24 6.64 6.75
C GLN A 65 0.65 5.50 7.58
N ARG A 66 -0.04 4.54 6.93
CA ARG A 66 -0.59 3.38 7.64
C ARG A 66 0.49 2.43 8.14
N TRP A 67 1.66 2.42 7.51
CA TRP A 67 2.82 1.67 8.00
C TRP A 67 3.60 2.40 9.09
N SER A 68 3.63 3.74 9.05
CA SER A 68 4.36 4.56 10.04
C SER A 68 3.65 4.72 11.39
N THR A 69 2.44 4.17 11.56
CA THR A 69 1.63 4.25 12.80
C THR A 69 1.53 2.89 13.47
#